data_AF-A0A2A2H857-F1
#
_entry.id   AF-A0A2A2H857-F1
#
_cell.length_a   1.000
_cell.length_b   1.000
_cell.length_c   1.000
_cell.angle_alpha   90.00
_cell.angle_beta   90.00
_cell.angle_gamma   90.00
#
_symmetry.space_group_name_H-M   'P 1'
#
loop_
_entity.id
_entity.type
_entity.pdbx_description
1 polymer ?
#
loop_
_entity_poly.entity_id
_entity_poly.type
_entity_poly.pdbx_seq_one_letter_code
_entity_poly.pdbx_strand_id
1 'polypeptide(L)'
;MSIIRLDNRGQISAEYLLLFVVILTVFLFMINNFIGPTIDASNSVSKASDAKIAIESIADAVNIVYANGPGAKRTIDINIPQDLDLNFNTDSQIVETTINNLNYNGNPANSKTLNAKINIAANIDISPSTLPLSKGWHTVQVYWNTTTNNITITA
;
A
#
# COMPACT_ATOMS: atom_id res chain seq x y z
N MET A 1 -47.80 44.97 -27.06
CA MET A 1 -46.58 44.32 -26.54
C MET A 1 -46.85 43.94 -25.10
N SER A 2 -47.15 42.67 -24.83
CA SER A 2 -47.48 42.19 -23.47
C SER A 2 -46.19 41.95 -22.70
N ILE A 3 -45.99 42.71 -21.63
CA ILE A 3 -44.86 42.53 -20.73
C ILE A 3 -45.30 41.43 -19.75
N ILE A 4 -44.76 40.22 -19.89
CA ILE A 4 -45.02 39.12 -18.96
C ILE A 4 -44.48 39.56 -17.60
N ARG A 5 -45.37 39.95 -16.67
CA ARG A 5 -45.00 40.17 -15.27
C ARG A 5 -44.97 38.81 -14.59
N LEU A 6 -43.78 38.38 -14.20
CA LEU A 6 -43.60 37.18 -13.40
C LEU A 6 -44.36 37.36 -12.07
N ASP A 7 -45.22 36.41 -11.71
CA ASP A 7 -45.88 36.41 -10.41
C ASP A 7 -44.80 36.35 -9.31
N ASN A 8 -44.90 37.23 -8.32
CA ASN A 8 -43.93 37.40 -7.25
C ASN A 8 -43.62 36.06 -6.55
N ARG A 9 -44.62 35.17 -6.44
CA ARG A 9 -44.46 33.83 -5.85
C ARG A 9 -43.66 32.87 -6.74
N GLY A 10 -43.84 32.97 -8.06
CA GLY A 10 -43.08 32.19 -9.04
C GLY A 10 -41.62 32.64 -9.15
N GLN A 11 -41.39 33.95 -9.07
CA GLN A 11 -40.04 34.53 -9.04
C GLN A 11 -39.24 34.07 -7.81
N ILE A 12 -39.86 34.15 -6.63
CA ILE A 12 -39.23 33.74 -5.36
C ILE A 12 -38.91 32.24 -5.37
N SER A 13 -39.80 31.41 -5.88
CA SER A 13 -39.56 29.95 -5.98
C SER A 13 -38.40 29.61 -6.93
N ALA A 14 -38.27 30.36 -8.04
CA ALA A 14 -37.17 30.20 -8.98
C ALA A 14 -35.82 30.63 -8.38
N GLU A 15 -35.80 31.68 -7.55
CA GLU A 15 -34.59 32.14 -6.87
C GLU A 15 -34.08 31.11 -5.84
N TYR A 16 -34.97 30.54 -5.04
CA TYR A 16 -34.59 29.46 -4.12
C TYR A 16 -34.11 28.20 -4.85
N LEU A 17 -34.74 27.86 -5.99
CA LEU A 17 -34.29 26.75 -6.81
C LEU A 17 -32.90 27.01 -7.40
N LEU A 18 -32.64 28.22 -7.90
CA LEU A 18 -31.32 28.60 -8.40
C LEU A 18 -30.27 28.56 -7.30
N LEU A 19 -30.59 29.06 -6.10
CA LEU A 19 -29.70 29.02 -4.95
C LEU A 19 -29.35 27.58 -4.55
N PHE A 20 -30.33 26.68 -4.57
CA PHE A 20 -30.10 25.25 -4.32
C PHE A 20 -29.17 24.62 -5.36
N VAL A 21 -29.36 24.93 -6.65
CA VAL A 21 -28.50 24.43 -7.73
C VAL A 21 -27.06 24.95 -7.57
N VAL A 22 -26.88 26.23 -7.24
CA VAL A 22 -25.55 26.82 -7.00
C VAL A 22 -24.83 26.11 -5.86
N ILE A 23 -25.52 25.86 -4.74
CA ILE A 23 -24.96 25.10 -3.61
C ILE A 23 -24.54 23.70 -4.05
N LEU A 24 -25.36 23.02 -4.85
CA LEU A 24 -25.06 21.69 -5.36
C LEU A 24 -23.82 21.69 -6.27
N THR A 25 -23.68 22.71 -7.14
CA THR A 25 -22.48 22.86 -7.98
C THR A 25 -21.21 23.07 -7.15
N VAL A 26 -21.28 23.86 -6.08
CA VAL A 26 -20.15 24.05 -5.16
C VAL A 26 -19.75 22.73 -4.50
N PHE A 27 -20.72 21.92 -4.07
CA PHE A 27 -20.42 20.59 -3.51
C PHE A 27 -19.78 19.64 -4.52
N LEU A 28 -20.26 19.61 -5.76
CA LEU A 28 -19.64 18.81 -6.82
C LEU A 28 -18.18 19.23 -7.07
N PHE A 29 -17.91 20.54 -7.09
CA PHE A 29 -16.55 21.05 -7.20
C PHE A 29 -15.67 20.61 -6.02
N MET A 30 -16.23 20.65 -4.81
CA MET A 30 -15.50 20.28 -3.60
C MET A 30 -15.16 18.78 -3.55
N ILE A 31 -16.09 17.91 -3.94
CA ILE A 31 -15.87 16.46 -3.97
C ILE A 31 -14.70 16.11 -4.88
N ASN A 32 -14.66 16.69 -6.08
CA ASN A 32 -13.65 16.38 -7.08
C ASN A 32 -12.26 16.94 -6.74
N ASN A 33 -12.19 18.17 -6.20
CA ASN A 33 -10.90 18.84 -6.00
C ASN A 33 -10.27 18.57 -4.63
N PHE A 34 -11.07 18.21 -3.62
CA PHE A 34 -10.58 18.06 -2.25
C PHE A 34 -10.82 16.67 -1.70
N ILE A 35 -12.08 16.21 -1.70
CA ILE A 35 -12.43 14.96 -1.01
C ILE A 35 -11.79 13.74 -1.68
N GLY A 36 -11.92 13.60 -2.99
CA GLY A 36 -11.33 12.48 -3.74
C GLY A 36 -9.82 12.32 -3.51
N PRO A 37 -9.01 13.35 -3.79
CA PRO A 37 -7.57 13.30 -3.56
C PRO A 37 -7.16 12.99 -2.11
N THR A 38 -7.93 13.46 -1.11
CA THR A 38 -7.67 13.14 0.30
C THR A 38 -7.92 11.66 0.63
N ILE A 39 -8.99 11.07 0.08
CA ILE A 39 -9.28 9.64 0.24
C ILE A 39 -8.17 8.81 -0.41
N ASP A 40 -7.77 9.18 -1.62
CA ASP A 40 -6.72 8.46 -2.36
C ASP A 40 -5.36 8.53 -1.66
N ALA A 41 -5.02 9.68 -1.07
CA ALA A 41 -3.83 9.82 -0.23
C ALA A 41 -3.89 8.94 1.03
N SER A 42 -5.05 8.90 1.69
CA SER A 42 -5.25 8.06 2.88
C SER A 42 -5.13 6.56 2.56
N ASN A 43 -5.70 6.13 1.43
CA ASN A 43 -5.56 4.77 0.92
C ASN A 43 -4.11 4.44 0.56
N SER A 44 -3.38 5.39 -0.03
CA SER A 44 -1.96 5.23 -0.39
C SER A 44 -1.07 5.06 0.83
N VAL A 45 -1.32 5.84 1.90
CA VAL A 45 -0.63 5.66 3.19
C VAL A 45 -0.95 4.30 3.80
N SER A 46 -2.21 3.87 3.79
CA SER A 46 -2.60 2.55 4.33
C SER A 46 -1.91 1.41 3.58
N LYS A 47 -1.93 1.42 2.24
CA LYS A 47 -1.22 0.42 1.42
C LYS A 47 0.28 0.38 1.72
N ALA A 48 0.93 1.53 1.82
CA ALA A 48 2.36 1.59 2.14
C ALA A 48 2.64 1.06 3.56
N SER A 49 1.76 1.34 4.52
CA SER A 49 1.86 0.86 5.90
C SER A 49 1.69 -0.66 5.97
N ASP A 50 0.65 -1.20 5.33
CA ASP A 50 0.37 -2.65 5.33
C ASP A 50 1.53 -3.42 4.69
N ALA A 51 2.04 -2.93 3.55
CA ALA A 51 3.21 -3.53 2.91
C ALA A 51 4.45 -3.46 3.80
N LYS A 52 4.66 -2.33 4.50
CA LYS A 52 5.79 -2.18 5.42
C LYS A 52 5.71 -3.20 6.57
N ILE A 53 4.54 -3.37 7.17
CA ILE A 53 4.29 -4.36 8.23
C ILE A 53 4.55 -5.79 7.72
N ALA A 54 4.09 -6.11 6.50
CA ALA A 54 4.32 -7.42 5.89
C ALA A 54 5.82 -7.72 5.70
N ILE A 55 6.57 -6.75 5.16
CA ILE A 55 8.02 -6.89 4.95
C ILE A 55 8.78 -6.97 6.27
N GLU A 56 8.40 -6.18 7.27
CA GLU A 56 8.98 -6.27 8.63
C GLU A 56 8.72 -7.64 9.25
N SER A 57 7.51 -8.18 9.10
CA SER A 57 7.17 -9.51 9.61
C SER A 57 8.02 -10.62 8.97
N ILE A 58 8.29 -10.53 7.66
CA ILE A 58 9.21 -11.44 6.98
C ILE A 58 10.64 -11.26 7.49
N ALA A 59 11.12 -10.02 7.57
CA ALA A 59 12.47 -9.72 8.05
C ALA A 59 12.71 -10.25 9.47
N ASP A 60 11.72 -10.06 10.36
CA ASP A 60 11.75 -10.59 11.72
C ASP A 60 11.72 -12.11 11.74
N ALA A 61 10.93 -12.76 10.88
CA ALA A 61 10.95 -14.21 10.75
C ALA A 61 12.32 -14.74 10.29
N VAL A 62 12.98 -14.05 9.35
CA VAL A 62 14.36 -14.35 8.94
C VAL A 62 15.33 -14.18 10.11
N ASN A 63 15.25 -13.07 10.85
CA ASN A 63 16.10 -12.81 12.01
C ASN A 63 15.94 -13.89 13.09
N ILE A 64 14.71 -14.31 13.36
CA ILE A 64 14.41 -15.36 14.34
C ILE A 64 14.94 -16.72 13.88
N VAL A 65 14.70 -17.08 12.61
CA VAL A 65 15.22 -18.35 12.05
C VAL A 65 16.74 -18.36 12.08
N TYR A 66 17.38 -17.23 11.76
CA TYR A 66 18.83 -17.07 11.87
C TYR A 66 19.33 -17.19 13.32
N ALA A 67 18.69 -16.50 14.27
CA ALA A 67 19.09 -16.58 15.68
C ALA A 67 18.97 -18.00 16.27
N ASN A 68 18.02 -18.79 15.78
CA ASN A 68 17.81 -20.18 16.21
C ASN A 68 18.75 -21.19 15.51
N GLY A 69 19.42 -20.80 14.42
CA GLY A 69 20.41 -21.62 13.73
C GLY A 69 19.86 -22.60 12.68
N PRO A 70 20.74 -23.43 12.08
CA PRO A 70 20.38 -24.37 11.02
C PRO A 70 19.29 -25.36 11.44
N GLY A 71 18.30 -25.58 10.56
CA GLY A 71 17.14 -26.43 10.82
C GLY A 71 15.95 -25.70 11.45
N ALA A 72 16.12 -24.44 11.87
CA ALA A 72 15.02 -23.62 12.35
C ALA A 72 14.02 -23.28 11.24
N LYS A 73 12.74 -23.23 11.61
CA LYS A 73 11.62 -22.95 10.71
C LYS A 73 10.65 -21.99 11.37
N ARG A 74 10.13 -21.03 10.61
CA ARG A 74 9.03 -20.15 11.00
C ARG A 74 8.03 -20.05 9.88
N THR A 75 6.75 -20.05 10.23
CA THR A 75 5.64 -19.79 9.31
C THR A 75 4.89 -18.57 9.82
N ILE A 76 4.59 -17.63 8.92
CA ILE A 76 3.86 -16.40 9.20
C ILE A 76 2.79 -16.20 8.13
N ASP A 77 1.67 -15.61 8.52
CA ASP A 77 0.65 -15.16 7.59
C ASP A 77 0.77 -13.65 7.41
N ILE A 78 0.82 -13.20 6.16
CA ILE A 78 0.96 -11.79 5.82
C ILE A 78 -0.08 -11.40 4.78
N ASN A 79 -0.53 -10.15 4.84
CA ASN A 79 -1.40 -9.57 3.82
C ASN A 79 -0.61 -8.59 2.95
N ILE A 80 -0.66 -8.82 1.65
CA ILE A 80 0.01 -8.01 0.64
C ILE A 80 -1.02 -7.11 -0.05
N PRO A 81 -0.90 -5.77 0.05
CA PRO A 81 -1.94 -4.84 -0.41
C PRO A 81 -2.01 -4.69 -1.93
N GLN A 82 -0.95 -5.06 -2.64
CA GLN A 82 -0.86 -5.10 -4.11
C GLN A 82 0.23 -6.06 -4.56
N ASP A 83 0.17 -6.51 -5.82
CA ASP A 83 1.22 -7.33 -6.43
C ASP A 83 2.59 -6.64 -6.29
N LEU A 84 3.57 -7.38 -5.79
CA LEU A 84 4.90 -6.86 -5.51
C LEU A 84 5.99 -7.94 -5.58
N ASP A 85 7.22 -7.48 -5.80
CA ASP A 85 8.41 -8.33 -5.75
C ASP A 85 9.19 -8.00 -4.48
N LEU A 86 9.38 -9.00 -3.62
CA LEU A 86 10.25 -8.88 -2.46
C LEU A 86 11.68 -9.24 -2.87
N ASN A 87 12.59 -8.29 -2.77
CA ASN A 87 13.99 -8.49 -3.08
C ASN A 87 14.78 -8.64 -1.77
N PHE A 88 15.53 -9.73 -1.65
CA PHE A 88 16.40 -10.01 -0.53
C PHE A 88 17.83 -9.66 -0.93
N ASN A 89 18.39 -8.64 -0.30
CA ASN A 89 19.76 -8.21 -0.50
C ASN A 89 20.57 -8.54 0.76
N THR A 90 21.34 -9.64 0.69
CA THR A 90 22.15 -10.13 1.79
C THR A 90 23.38 -9.25 2.06
N ASP A 91 23.95 -8.60 1.03
CA ASP A 91 25.07 -7.67 1.17
C ASP A 91 24.69 -6.44 2.01
N SER A 92 23.53 -5.86 1.71
CA SER A 92 22.99 -4.70 2.41
C SER A 92 22.15 -5.07 3.63
N GLN A 93 21.98 -6.37 3.90
CA GLN A 93 21.20 -6.89 5.02
C GLN A 93 19.77 -6.31 5.05
N ILE A 94 19.12 -6.26 3.90
CA ILE A 94 17.75 -5.76 3.76
C ILE A 94 16.87 -6.68 2.91
N VAL A 95 15.59 -6.66 3.24
CA VAL A 95 14.52 -7.02 2.30
C VAL A 95 13.86 -5.73 1.85
N GLU A 96 13.59 -5.61 0.55
CA GLU A 96 13.02 -4.40 -0.03
C GLU A 96 11.93 -4.71 -1.05
N THR A 97 11.00 -3.77 -1.21
CA THR A 97 10.02 -3.78 -2.29
C THR A 97 9.66 -2.37 -2.69
N THR A 98 9.02 -2.22 -3.84
CA THR A 98 8.49 -0.92 -4.28
C THR A 98 6.97 -1.00 -4.43
N ILE A 99 6.29 -0.15 -3.67
CA ILE A 99 4.85 0.05 -3.78
C ILE A 99 4.62 1.13 -4.84
N ASN A 100 3.93 0.77 -5.91
CA ASN A 100 3.59 1.66 -7.02
C ASN A 100 2.17 2.24 -6.88
N ASN A 101 1.85 3.20 -7.75
CA ASN A 101 0.53 3.80 -7.90
C ASN A 101 -0.02 4.42 -6.61
N LEU A 102 0.85 5.11 -5.88
CA LEU A 102 0.48 5.89 -4.70
C LEU A 102 0.00 7.27 -5.14
N ASN A 103 -1.25 7.57 -4.82
CA ASN A 103 -1.85 8.87 -5.01
C ASN A 103 -1.42 9.79 -3.86
N TYR A 104 -0.46 10.67 -4.11
CA TYR A 104 -0.15 11.77 -3.20
C TYR A 104 -0.44 13.07 -3.92
N ASN A 105 -1.24 13.93 -3.28
CA ASN A 105 -1.62 15.25 -3.82
C ASN A 105 -2.23 15.21 -5.23
N GLY A 106 -3.01 14.17 -5.55
CA GLY A 106 -3.65 14.02 -6.87
C GLY A 106 -2.73 13.54 -8.00
N ASN A 107 -1.49 13.13 -7.69
CA ASN A 107 -0.60 12.51 -8.65
C ASN A 107 -0.60 10.97 -8.48
N PRO A 108 -1.16 10.19 -9.41
CA PRO A 108 -1.27 8.73 -9.30
C PRO A 108 0.00 7.94 -9.59
N ALA A 109 1.09 8.59 -10.03
CA ALA A 109 2.28 7.90 -10.49
C ALA A 109 3.40 7.80 -9.43
N ASN A 110 3.13 8.08 -8.15
CA ASN A 110 4.18 7.98 -7.15
C ASN A 110 4.47 6.53 -6.78
N SER A 111 5.75 6.23 -6.58
CA SER A 111 6.21 4.98 -6.01
C SER A 111 6.95 5.25 -4.70
N LYS A 112 6.96 4.25 -3.83
CA LYS A 112 7.74 4.29 -2.59
C LYS A 112 8.44 2.96 -2.38
N THR A 113 9.75 3.00 -2.27
CA THR A 113 10.54 1.85 -1.85
C THR A 113 10.45 1.72 -0.34
N LEU A 114 10.15 0.50 0.11
CA LEU A 114 10.08 0.10 1.50
C LEU A 114 11.16 -0.93 1.75
N ASN A 115 11.81 -0.86 2.89
CA ASN A 115 12.83 -1.82 3.28
C ASN A 115 12.69 -2.23 4.75
N ALA A 116 13.16 -3.41 5.10
CA ALA A 116 13.36 -3.85 6.49
C ALA A 116 14.70 -4.56 6.61
N LYS A 117 15.30 -4.50 7.80
CA LYS A 117 16.63 -5.07 8.05
C LYS A 117 16.58 -6.55 8.40
N ILE A 118 17.46 -7.32 7.78
CA ILE A 118 17.74 -8.72 8.08
C ILE A 118 19.17 -8.84 8.63
N ASN A 119 19.31 -9.07 9.93
CA ASN A 119 20.60 -9.12 10.62
C ASN A 119 21.23 -10.52 10.51
N ILE A 120 21.64 -10.90 9.29
CA ILE A 120 22.30 -12.18 8.99
C ILE A 120 23.77 -11.98 8.67
N ALA A 121 24.62 -12.96 8.95
CA ALA A 121 26.03 -12.90 8.57
C ALA A 121 26.22 -12.91 7.04
N ALA A 122 27.27 -12.25 6.55
CA ALA A 122 27.56 -12.07 5.12
C ALA A 122 27.80 -13.39 4.34
N ASN A 123 27.98 -14.51 5.02
CA ASN A 123 28.18 -15.82 4.41
C ASN A 123 26.89 -16.67 4.33
N ILE A 124 25.74 -16.09 4.69
CA ILE A 124 24.44 -16.75 4.62
C ILE A 124 23.60 -16.11 3.53
N ASP A 125 23.24 -16.92 2.54
CA ASP A 125 22.38 -16.49 1.44
C ASP A 125 20.89 -16.70 1.77
N ILE A 126 20.04 -15.93 1.10
CA ILE A 126 18.59 -16.11 1.06
C ILE A 126 18.18 -16.59 -0.33
N SER A 127 17.33 -17.61 -0.39
CA SER A 127 16.78 -18.14 -1.64
C SER A 127 15.25 -18.22 -1.59
N PRO A 128 14.53 -17.74 -2.62
CA PRO A 128 15.04 -17.02 -3.78
C PRO A 128 15.51 -15.59 -3.42
N SER A 129 16.33 -14.98 -4.27
CA SER A 129 16.74 -13.56 -4.12
C SER A 129 15.59 -12.59 -4.38
N THR A 130 14.60 -13.01 -5.17
CA THR A 130 13.36 -12.28 -5.43
C THR A 130 12.17 -13.22 -5.27
N LEU A 131 11.18 -12.81 -4.48
CA LEU A 131 9.95 -13.54 -4.26
C LEU A 131 8.75 -12.71 -4.76
N PRO A 132 8.15 -13.06 -5.91
CA PRO A 132 6.95 -12.42 -6.40
C PRO A 132 5.75 -12.83 -5.55
N LEU A 133 4.97 -11.85 -5.07
CA LEU A 133 3.75 -12.05 -4.31
C LEU A 133 2.60 -11.30 -4.96
N SER A 134 1.49 -11.98 -5.19
CA SER A 134 0.25 -11.34 -5.63
C SER A 134 -0.44 -10.61 -4.47
N LYS A 135 -1.41 -9.78 -4.78
CA LYS A 135 -2.27 -9.15 -3.79
C LYS A 135 -3.06 -10.20 -3.01
N GLY A 136 -3.07 -10.06 -1.68
CA GLY A 136 -3.88 -10.88 -0.79
C GLY A 136 -3.10 -11.50 0.36
N TRP A 137 -3.72 -12.48 1.01
CA TRP A 137 -3.11 -13.22 2.11
C TRP A 137 -2.19 -14.32 1.59
N HIS A 138 -1.01 -14.43 2.19
CA HIS A 138 -0.01 -15.46 1.90
C HIS A 138 0.50 -16.08 3.18
N THR A 139 0.74 -17.39 3.16
CA THR A 139 1.40 -18.11 4.25
C THR A 139 2.86 -18.29 3.89
N VAL A 140 3.72 -17.42 4.42
CA VAL A 140 5.15 -17.44 4.15
C VAL A 140 5.86 -18.35 5.14
N GLN A 141 6.67 -19.26 4.60
CA GLN A 141 7.55 -20.12 5.36
C GLN A 141 9.00 -19.69 5.16
N VAL A 142 9.70 -19.48 6.27
CA VAL A 142 11.13 -19.21 6.34
C VAL A 142 11.81 -20.40 7.00
N TYR A 143 12.84 -20.95 6.36
CA TYR A 143 13.54 -22.15 6.83
C TYR A 143 15.04 -22.05 6.58
N TRP A 144 15.86 -22.36 7.60
CA TRP A 144 17.31 -22.49 7.40
C TRP A 144 17.66 -23.92 7.02
N ASN A 145 18.08 -24.12 5.77
CA ASN A 145 18.50 -25.40 5.26
C ASN A 145 19.85 -25.85 5.84
N THR A 146 19.87 -27.03 6.46
CA THR A 146 21.06 -27.62 7.08
C THR A 146 22.10 -28.12 6.07
N THR A 147 21.69 -28.41 4.83
CA THR A 147 22.57 -29.00 3.80
C THR A 147 23.26 -27.93 2.98
N THR A 148 22.52 -26.92 2.53
CA THR A 148 23.02 -25.82 1.70
C THR A 148 23.49 -24.62 2.50
N ASN A 149 23.25 -24.61 3.81
CA ASN A 149 23.57 -23.50 4.72
C ASN A 149 23.04 -22.13 4.25
N ASN A 150 21.79 -22.11 3.79
CA ASN A 150 21.10 -20.91 3.35
C ASN A 150 19.69 -20.84 3.97
N ILE A 151 19.10 -19.65 3.98
CA ILE A 151 17.71 -19.45 4.40
C ILE A 151 16.83 -19.51 3.15
N THR A 152 15.89 -20.43 3.13
CA THR A 152 14.89 -20.56 2.05
C THR A 152 13.57 -19.94 2.48
N ILE A 153 12.98 -19.14 1.59
CA ILE A 153 11.69 -18.47 1.79
C ILE A 153 10.72 -18.93 0.70
N THR A 154 9.53 -19.37 1.10
CA THR A 154 8.47 -19.81 0.18
C THR A 154 7.13 -19.22 0.64
N ALA A 155 6.28 -18.84 -0.31
CA ALA A 155 4.94 -18.30 -0.07
C ALA A 155 3.89 -19.13 -0.80
#